data_AF-Q6ABT0-F1
#
_entry.id   AF-Q6ABT0-F1
#
_cell.length_a   1.000
_cell.length_b   1.000
_cell.length_c   1.000
_cell.angle_alpha   90.00
_cell.angle_beta   90.00
_cell.angle_gamma   90.00
#
_symmetry.space_group_name_H-M   'P 1'
#
loop_
_entity.id
_entity.type
_entity.pdbx_description
1 polymer ?
#
loop_
_entity_poly.entity_id
_entity_poly.type
_entity_poly.pdbx_seq_one_letter_code
_entity_poly.pdbx_strand_id
1 'polypeptide(L)'
;MAEMMNAALMYGPGDIRVEQMPKPTCPPGRFVLRVDAVGLCGSDIRNLTTDSRKGDYPFIYGHYGATSVQVQKAFELVINDKFPAEQVISKVLPLSRINDAIEFTRTGEALRVVLVPDGKESEHHGK
;
A
#
# COMPACT_ATOMS: atom_id res chain seq x y z
N MET A 1 21.80 8.62 -23.03
CA MET A 1 22.20 7.88 -21.81
C MET A 1 20.97 7.77 -20.93
N ALA A 2 20.74 6.62 -20.28
CA ALA A 2 19.59 6.46 -19.38
C ALA A 2 19.78 7.36 -18.15
N GLU A 3 18.75 8.09 -17.75
CA GLU A 3 18.78 8.88 -16.52
C GLU A 3 18.77 7.92 -15.33
N MET A 4 19.65 8.13 -14.34
CA MET A 4 19.83 7.23 -13.20
C MET A 4 19.02 7.70 -11.98
N MET A 5 18.71 6.79 -11.06
CA MET A 5 18.12 7.05 -9.75
C MET A 5 18.73 6.16 -8.67
N ASN A 6 18.71 6.65 -7.42
CA ASN A 6 19.04 5.82 -6.27
C ASN A 6 17.86 4.89 -5.95
N ALA A 7 18.16 3.64 -5.61
CA ALA A 7 17.19 2.69 -5.10
C ALA A 7 17.80 1.87 -3.96
N ALA A 8 16.99 1.59 -2.93
CA ALA A 8 17.33 0.60 -1.92
C ALA A 8 17.00 -0.78 -2.48
N LEU A 9 18.02 -1.59 -2.75
CA LEU A 9 17.90 -2.95 -3.27
C LEU A 9 18.11 -3.95 -2.14
N MET A 10 17.16 -4.87 -1.96
CA MET A 10 17.31 -6.00 -1.07
C MET A 10 17.93 -7.17 -1.84
N TYR A 11 19.04 -7.72 -1.34
CA TYR A 11 19.76 -8.86 -1.92
C TYR A 11 19.47 -10.18 -1.19
N GLY A 12 18.89 -10.09 0.00
CA GLY A 12 18.61 -11.21 0.87
C GLY A 12 18.07 -10.71 2.22
N PRO A 13 17.61 -11.61 3.11
CA PRO A 13 17.23 -11.25 4.46
C PRO A 13 18.36 -10.50 5.17
N GLY A 14 18.04 -9.34 5.74
CA GLY A 14 19.00 -8.47 6.41
C GLY A 14 20.00 -7.73 5.52
N ASP A 15 19.95 -7.88 4.19
CA ASP A 15 20.91 -7.27 3.25
C ASP A 15 20.20 -6.30 2.30
N ILE A 16 20.22 -5.01 2.65
CA ILE A 16 19.74 -3.91 1.81
C ILE A 16 20.90 -2.96 1.51
N ARG A 17 21.03 -2.58 0.24
CA ARG A 17 22.08 -1.69 -0.25
C ARG A 17 21.46 -0.58 -1.09
N VAL A 18 22.05 0.62 -1.05
CA VAL A 18 21.63 1.71 -1.93
C VAL A 18 22.50 1.69 -3.17
N GLU A 19 21.87 1.59 -4.34
CA GLU A 19 22.56 1.54 -5.62
C GLU A 19 21.92 2.50 -6.64
N GLN A 20 22.72 2.86 -7.64
CA GLN A 20 22.25 3.63 -8.79
C GLN A 20 21.72 2.67 -9.86
N MET A 21 20.48 2.89 -10.30
CA MET A 21 19.86 2.12 -11.39
C MET A 21 19.17 3.04 -12.40
N PRO A 22 18.94 2.59 -13.64
CA PRO A 22 18.20 3.38 -14.63
C PRO A 22 16.78 3.70 -14.14
N LYS A 23 16.33 4.93 -14.37
CA LYS A 23 14.93 5.29 -14.15
C LYS A 23 14.03 4.43 -15.05
N PRO A 24 12.89 3.93 -14.52
CA PRO A 24 11.98 3.11 -15.30
C PRO A 24 11.38 3.92 -16.44
N THR A 25 11.25 3.30 -17.61
CA THR A 25 10.51 3.88 -18.73
C THR A 25 9.02 3.66 -18.51
N CYS A 26 8.20 4.68 -18.73
CA CYS A 26 6.75 4.60 -18.55
C CYS A 26 6.07 3.89 -19.73
N PRO A 27 5.42 2.72 -19.54
CA PRO A 27 4.63 2.09 -20.61
C PRO A 27 3.32 2.84 -20.90
N PRO A 28 2.68 2.62 -22.06
CA PRO A 28 1.36 3.16 -22.37
C PRO A 28 0.31 2.81 -21.30
N GLY A 29 -0.52 3.77 -20.91
CA GLY A 29 -1.58 3.59 -19.91
C GLY A 29 -1.09 3.45 -18.46
N ARG A 30 0.19 3.73 -18.18
CA ARG A 30 0.77 3.73 -16.83
C ARG A 30 1.40 5.11 -16.51
N PHE A 31 1.92 5.25 -15.30
CA PHE A 31 2.63 6.45 -14.85
C PHE A 31 3.92 6.06 -14.12
N VAL A 32 4.93 6.92 -14.21
CA VAL A 32 6.14 6.88 -13.39
C VAL A 32 6.08 8.05 -12.42
N LEU A 33 6.21 7.76 -11.13
CA LEU A 33 6.17 8.75 -10.06
C LEU A 33 7.56 8.95 -9.48
N ARG A 34 7.94 10.21 -9.24
CA ARG A 34 9.06 10.51 -8.37
C ARG A 34 8.60 10.36 -6.92
N VAL A 35 9.26 9.48 -6.19
CA VAL A 35 9.03 9.31 -4.75
C VAL A 35 9.80 10.42 -4.02
N ASP A 36 9.08 11.32 -3.33
CA ASP A 36 9.72 12.35 -2.50
C ASP A 36 10.02 11.84 -1.08
N ALA A 37 9.21 10.91 -0.55
CA ALA A 37 9.43 10.26 0.74
C ALA A 37 8.84 8.83 0.77
N VAL A 38 9.38 7.98 1.65
CA VAL A 38 8.91 6.61 1.90
C VAL A 38 8.88 6.37 3.41
N GLY A 39 7.77 5.83 3.91
CA GLY A 39 7.65 5.41 5.31
C GLY A 39 8.00 3.92 5.46
N LEU A 40 8.59 3.55 6.59
CA LEU A 40 8.80 2.14 6.94
C LEU A 40 7.60 1.62 7.73
N CYS A 41 7.06 0.48 7.30
CA CYS A 41 5.97 -0.22 7.98
C CYS A 41 6.49 -1.48 8.69
N GLY A 42 5.73 -2.01 9.65
CA GLY A 42 6.06 -3.29 10.30
C GLY A 42 6.15 -4.46 9.30
N SER A 43 5.40 -4.40 8.20
CA SER A 43 5.50 -5.37 7.09
C SER A 43 6.84 -5.33 6.37
N ASP A 44 7.51 -4.18 6.30
CA ASP A 44 8.87 -4.10 5.79
C ASP A 44 9.79 -4.90 6.72
N ILE A 45 9.78 -4.66 8.03
CA ILE A 45 10.62 -5.41 8.98
C ILE A 45 10.40 -6.92 8.89
N ARG A 46 9.14 -7.36 8.72
CA ARG A 46 8.84 -8.77 8.49
C ARG A 46 9.46 -9.28 7.19
N ASN A 47 9.31 -8.54 6.09
CA ASN A 47 9.90 -8.91 4.81
C ASN A 47 11.44 -8.98 4.88
N LEU A 48 12.09 -8.05 5.60
CA LEU A 48 13.54 -8.04 5.82
C LEU A 48 14.03 -9.29 6.55
N THR A 49 13.23 -9.84 7.46
CA THR A 49 13.65 -10.92 8.36
C THR A 49 13.24 -12.31 7.90
N THR A 50 12.14 -12.46 7.15
CA THR A 50 11.55 -13.79 6.86
C THR A 50 11.71 -14.28 5.43
N ASP A 51 12.48 -13.60 4.56
CA ASP A 51 12.55 -13.87 3.11
C ASP A 51 11.17 -14.05 2.48
N SER A 52 10.28 -13.07 2.64
CA SER A 52 8.91 -13.14 2.12
C SER A 52 8.82 -13.33 0.60
N ARG A 53 9.91 -13.07 -0.14
CA ARG A 53 10.01 -13.20 -1.59
C ARG A 53 10.73 -14.47 -2.07
N LYS A 54 11.15 -15.36 -1.15
CA LYS A 54 11.70 -16.69 -1.45
C LYS A 54 12.83 -16.68 -2.48
N GLY A 55 13.77 -15.75 -2.36
CA GLY A 55 14.96 -15.75 -3.23
C GLY A 55 14.87 -14.94 -4.53
N ASP A 56 13.76 -14.26 -4.82
CA ASP A 56 13.62 -13.39 -6.01
C ASP A 56 14.35 -12.05 -5.80
N TYR A 57 15.68 -12.11 -5.72
CA TYR A 57 16.59 -11.01 -5.44
C TYR A 57 17.46 -10.65 -6.67
N PRO A 58 17.92 -9.39 -6.80
CA PRO A 58 17.60 -8.25 -5.95
C PRO A 58 16.30 -7.57 -6.37
N PHE A 59 15.62 -6.92 -5.43
CA PHE A 59 14.43 -6.10 -5.73
C PHE A 59 14.44 -4.76 -4.99
N ILE A 60 13.75 -3.76 -5.56
CA ILE A 60 13.57 -2.46 -4.90
C ILE A 60 12.71 -2.64 -3.66
N TYR A 61 13.28 -2.28 -2.51
CA TYR A 61 12.70 -2.47 -1.20
C TYR A 61 11.78 -1.32 -0.79
N GLY A 62 10.73 -1.65 -0.03
CA GLY A 62 9.69 -0.70 0.40
C GLY A 62 8.44 -0.76 -0.48
N HIS A 63 7.28 -0.49 0.13
CA HIS A 63 5.96 -0.57 -0.54
C HIS A 63 5.04 0.62 -0.23
N TYR A 64 5.57 1.67 0.41
CA TYR A 64 4.80 2.84 0.84
C TYR A 64 5.46 4.16 0.41
N GLY A 65 5.41 4.46 -0.89
CA GLY A 65 5.91 5.72 -1.44
C GLY A 65 4.80 6.75 -1.58
N ALA A 66 4.91 7.88 -0.88
CA ALA A 66 4.00 9.01 -1.06
C ALA A 66 4.72 10.32 -0.73
N THR A 67 4.46 11.38 -1.49
CA THR A 67 4.90 12.73 -1.11
C THR A 67 3.94 13.30 -0.06
N SER A 68 4.39 14.23 0.81
CA SER A 68 3.48 14.87 1.77
C SER A 68 2.30 15.56 1.09
N VAL A 69 2.52 16.13 -0.10
CA VAL A 69 1.47 16.73 -0.92
C VAL A 69 0.50 15.67 -1.45
N GLN A 70 0.98 14.49 -1.85
CA GLN A 70 0.13 13.38 -2.28
C GLN A 70 -0.70 12.81 -1.12
N VAL A 71 -0.12 12.68 0.06
CA VAL A 71 -0.85 12.25 1.26
C VAL A 71 -1.93 13.27 1.60
N GLN A 72 -1.60 14.56 1.64
CA GLN A 72 -2.57 15.63 1.85
C GLN A 72 -3.68 15.58 0.80
N LYS A 73 -3.35 15.44 -0.49
CA LYS A 73 -4.32 15.35 -1.57
C LYS A 73 -5.20 14.12 -1.45
N ALA A 74 -4.65 12.98 -1.05
CA ALA A 74 -5.42 11.76 -0.82
C ALA A 74 -6.43 11.96 0.31
N PHE A 75 -6.05 12.60 1.42
CA PHE A 75 -7.00 12.98 2.47
C PHE A 75 -8.06 13.96 1.98
N GLU A 76 -7.67 15.02 1.28
CA GLU A 76 -8.62 15.97 0.68
C GLU A 76 -9.61 15.27 -0.26
N LEU A 77 -9.15 14.31 -1.06
CA LEU A 77 -10.00 13.54 -1.97
C LEU A 77 -10.94 12.61 -1.21
N VAL A 78 -10.44 11.85 -0.23
CA VAL A 78 -11.26 10.91 0.57
C VAL A 78 -12.35 11.64 1.36
N ILE A 79 -12.11 12.88 1.79
CA ILE A 79 -13.08 13.72 2.50
C ILE A 79 -14.05 14.41 1.51
N ASN A 80 -13.70 14.53 0.23
CA ASN A 80 -14.52 15.20 -0.76
C ASN A 80 -15.63 14.27 -1.28
N ASP A 81 -16.88 14.74 -1.27
CA ASP A 81 -18.07 13.99 -1.76
C ASP A 81 -17.95 13.51 -3.22
N LYS A 82 -17.03 14.07 -4.01
CA LYS A 82 -16.77 13.64 -5.40
C LYS A 82 -16.00 12.33 -5.48
N PHE A 83 -15.31 11.91 -4.44
CA PHE A 83 -14.67 10.61 -4.39
C PHE A 83 -15.60 9.62 -3.67
N PRO A 84 -16.05 8.54 -4.33
CA PRO A 84 -16.97 7.60 -3.73
C PRO A 84 -16.22 6.67 -2.77
N ALA A 85 -15.71 7.19 -1.65
CA ALA A 85 -14.96 6.42 -0.66
C ALA A 85 -15.76 5.20 -0.16
N GLU A 86 -17.08 5.36 -0.03
CA GLU A 86 -18.00 4.28 0.34
C GLU A 86 -18.01 3.13 -0.68
N GLN A 87 -17.88 3.42 -1.98
CA GLN A 87 -17.80 2.38 -3.01
C GLN A 87 -16.47 1.63 -2.97
N VAL A 88 -15.43 2.22 -2.39
CA VAL A 88 -14.15 1.53 -2.15
C VAL A 88 -14.28 0.58 -0.96
N ILE A 89 -15.06 0.95 0.06
CA ILE A 89 -15.35 0.12 1.24
C ILE A 89 -16.45 -0.89 0.91
N SER A 90 -16.06 -1.95 0.20
CA SER A 90 -16.99 -2.98 -0.28
C SER A 90 -17.70 -3.79 0.81
N LYS A 91 -17.15 -3.86 2.04
CA LYS A 91 -17.78 -4.55 3.18
C LYS A 91 -17.44 -3.86 4.50
N VAL A 92 -18.42 -3.77 5.37
CA VAL A 92 -18.25 -3.35 6.76
C VAL A 92 -18.83 -4.45 7.65
N LEU A 93 -18.03 -4.97 8.57
CA LEU A 93 -18.40 -6.08 9.43
C LEU A 93 -18.11 -5.73 10.89
N PRO A 94 -18.85 -6.31 11.85
CA PRO A 94 -18.48 -6.20 13.25
C PRO A 94 -17.16 -6.94 13.53
N LEU A 95 -16.38 -6.47 14.51
CA LEU A 95 -15.06 -7.01 14.85
C LEU A 95 -15.11 -8.52 15.15
N SER A 96 -16.21 -8.99 15.74
CA SER A 96 -16.48 -10.41 15.98
C SER A 96 -16.42 -11.30 14.71
N ARG A 97 -16.54 -10.72 13.51
CA ARG A 97 -16.48 -11.42 12.20
C ARG A 97 -15.11 -11.34 11.51
N ILE A 98 -14.02 -11.13 12.27
CA ILE A 98 -12.67 -10.95 11.69
C ILE A 98 -12.22 -12.08 10.76
N ASN A 99 -12.54 -13.34 11.05
CA ASN A 99 -12.13 -14.47 10.21
C ASN A 99 -12.80 -14.43 8.84
N ASP A 100 -14.05 -14.00 8.76
CA ASP A 100 -14.75 -13.83 7.50
C ASP A 100 -14.21 -12.63 6.72
N ALA A 101 -13.86 -11.54 7.42
CA ALA A 101 -13.20 -10.39 6.80
C ALA A 101 -11.88 -10.80 6.13
N ILE A 102 -11.09 -11.65 6.80
CA ILE A 102 -9.86 -12.21 6.23
C ILE A 102 -10.18 -13.05 4.99
N GLU A 103 -11.18 -13.93 5.07
CA GLU A 103 -11.56 -14.80 3.97
C GLU A 103 -12.03 -14.00 2.74
N PHE A 104 -12.92 -13.01 2.92
CA PHE A 104 -13.36 -12.13 1.82
C PHE A 104 -12.19 -11.37 1.18
N THR A 105 -11.22 -10.95 1.98
CA THR A 105 -10.00 -10.28 1.48
C THR A 105 -9.12 -11.27 0.71
N ARG A 106 -9.01 -12.51 1.19
CA ARG A 106 -8.19 -13.57 0.59
C ARG A 106 -8.77 -14.06 -0.73
N THR A 107 -10.08 -14.18 -0.85
CA THR A 107 -10.77 -14.65 -2.06
C THR A 107 -10.98 -13.56 -3.10
N GLY A 108 -10.82 -12.28 -2.72
CA GLY A 108 -11.10 -11.13 -3.59
C GLY A 108 -12.58 -10.77 -3.70
N GLU A 109 -13.44 -11.38 -2.89
CA GLU A 109 -14.87 -11.03 -2.78
C GLU A 109 -15.13 -9.66 -2.17
N ALA A 110 -14.10 -9.05 -1.56
CA ALA A 110 -14.12 -7.66 -1.10
C ALA A 110 -12.88 -6.91 -1.59
N LEU A 111 -13.08 -5.69 -2.08
CA LEU A 111 -12.01 -4.76 -2.43
C LEU A 111 -11.36 -4.18 -1.17
N ARG A 112 -12.20 -3.81 -0.19
CA ARG A 112 -11.79 -3.32 1.13
C ARG A 112 -12.83 -3.75 2.16
N VAL A 113 -12.37 -4.39 3.22
CA VAL A 113 -13.17 -4.72 4.39
C VAL A 113 -12.79 -3.79 5.54
N VAL A 114 -13.77 -3.21 6.22
CA VAL A 114 -13.60 -2.43 7.45
C VAL A 114 -14.27 -3.17 8.59
N LEU A 115 -13.55 -3.32 9.70
CA LEU A 115 -14.09 -3.89 10.94
C LEU A 115 -14.44 -2.77 11.90
N VAL A 116 -15.67 -2.79 12.41
CA VAL A 116 -16.16 -1.84 13.44
C VAL A 116 -16.33 -2.55 14.78
N PRO A 117 -16.11 -1.88 15.93
CA PRO A 117 -16.34 -2.49 17.23
C PRO A 117 -17.76 -3.03 17.38
N ASP A 118 -17.93 -4.17 18.05
CA ASP A 118 -19.24 -4.75 18.32
C ASP A 118 -20.13 -3.78 19.12
N GLY A 119 -21.41 -3.68 18.76
CA GLY A 119 -22.37 -2.82 19.45
C GLY A 119 -22.26 -1.32 19.15
N LYS A 120 -21.29 -0.89 18.33
CA LYS A 120 -21.35 0.43 17.69
C LYS A 120 -22.11 0.30 16.37
N GLU A 121 -23.20 1.04 16.23
CA GLU A 121 -23.73 1.29 14.89
C GLU A 121 -22.61 1.92 14.06
N SER A 122 -22.42 1.43 12.84
CA SER A 122 -21.56 2.11 11.91
C SER A 122 -22.19 3.47 11.68
N GLU A 123 -21.66 4.52 12.32
CA GLU A 123 -21.93 5.91 11.96
C GLU A 123 -21.32 6.12 10.56
N HIS A 124 -21.91 5.50 9.54
CA HIS A 124 -21.79 5.96 8.16
C HIS A 124 -22.45 7.32 8.17
N HIS A 125 -21.65 8.35 8.36
CA HIS A 125 -22.01 9.69 7.97
C HIS A 125 -22.10 9.69 6.44
N GLY A 126 -23.18 9.09 5.93
CA GLY A 126 -23.70 9.42 4.62
C GLY A 126 -24.14 10.87 4.70
N LYS A 127 -23.33 11.75 4.12
CA LYS A 127 -23.78 13.06 3.65
C LYS A 127 -23.67 13.06 2.14
#